data_AF-A0A2N4X9R9-F1
#
_entry.id   AF-A0A2N4X9R9-F1
#
_cell.length_a   1.000
_cell.length_b   1.000
_cell.length_c   1.000
_cell.angle_alpha   90.00
_cell.angle_beta   90.00
_cell.angle_gamma   90.00
#
_symmetry.space_group_name_H-M   'P 1'
#
loop_
_entity.id
_entity.type
_entity.pdbx_description
1 polymer ?
#
loop_
_entity_poly.entity_id
_entity_poly.type
_entity_poly.pdbx_seq_one_letter_code
_entity_poly.pdbx_strand_id
1 'polypeptide(L)'
;MKKHLNIILFLLVGFVGYAQKRNEKAIALRGPITPFDQNYTNYKSYTLKLNVPAMFESTVRKAGGTYTPSWADDLQIYGLKNDPDGDFKIAYNVTKFAFLEQKTISRSPAYVMGIEANMEIKDKEGKIIYQRYIAPKVNTYLVDNQIQPAQVINVIIINSFKQLVNDFNQYFLYGPVLVGRYAELTKLPKNSNLEDFNLSAQVFANISGVSRDQWPNLFGEAQKYWESLLKYQTKDSDATQEVRMGAAKNLAFSHLLLGNLPLAEKYAAMVKEDNGKLFSLSAASTTPPIADNIKAVKDYTIDSKEAKNISPVSPAPVLPEYNKTSDAFKYVLLEGELTDKKNERFVGNIKLMNDNPPIIDYRQNEQQGGLVSGLISALKTDNSTVYIEVAGEKKPVKRKIDDISSIKTKDGKKYVVGVVGDFLQDNNHYALLEEIKSHPGLLVYDEVFPQSERALKKPKEDKYYQLPIIGVKKSLKAYFADCPAIQKRIDTGEFNSLTPQNYIQIFEAYTAVCSKK
;
A
#
# COMPACT_ATOMS: atom_id res chain seq x y z
N MET A 1 -34.07 -33.60 44.90
CA MET A 1 -33.15 -33.01 43.89
C MET A 1 -33.81 -32.59 42.56
N LYS A 2 -35.14 -32.56 42.41
CA LYS A 2 -35.80 -32.11 41.15
C LYS A 2 -36.46 -30.71 41.21
N LYS A 3 -36.39 -30.01 42.34
CA LYS A 3 -37.02 -28.68 42.51
C LYS A 3 -36.06 -27.48 42.34
N HIS A 4 -34.75 -27.69 42.24
CA HIS A 4 -33.77 -26.61 42.07
C HIS A 4 -33.28 -26.42 40.63
N LEU A 5 -33.54 -27.38 39.73
CA LEU A 5 -33.11 -27.27 38.32
C LEU A 5 -34.03 -26.34 37.50
N ASN A 6 -35.31 -26.25 37.84
CA ASN A 6 -36.27 -25.41 37.12
C ASN A 6 -36.12 -23.90 37.44
N ILE A 7 -35.50 -23.54 38.56
CA ILE A 7 -35.25 -22.12 38.91
C ILE A 7 -34.02 -21.59 38.16
N ILE A 8 -33.02 -22.44 37.91
CA ILE A 8 -31.84 -22.09 37.10
C ILE A 8 -32.20 -22.03 35.61
N LEU A 9 -33.12 -22.89 35.13
CA LEU A 9 -33.60 -22.83 33.75
C LEU A 9 -34.53 -21.63 33.50
N PHE A 10 -35.31 -21.18 34.49
CA PHE A 10 -36.10 -19.95 34.38
C PHE A 10 -35.26 -18.66 34.49
N LEU A 11 -34.11 -18.69 35.18
CA LEU A 11 -33.15 -17.58 35.20
C LEU A 11 -32.29 -17.50 33.93
N LEU A 12 -32.12 -18.60 33.19
CA LEU A 12 -31.39 -18.64 31.91
C LEU A 12 -32.26 -18.34 30.67
N VAL A 13 -33.59 -18.36 30.79
CA VAL A 13 -34.52 -18.08 29.67
C VAL A 13 -35.32 -16.78 29.91
N GLY A 14 -35.12 -16.09 31.03
CA GLY A 14 -35.87 -14.89 31.43
C GLY A 14 -35.25 -13.53 31.10
N PHE A 15 -34.10 -13.47 30.41
CA PHE A 15 -33.54 -12.22 29.89
C PHE A 15 -33.05 -12.43 28.45
N VAL A 16 -33.99 -12.69 27.52
CA VAL A 16 -33.81 -12.12 26.19
C VAL A 16 -34.11 -10.63 26.34
N GLY A 17 -33.17 -9.91 26.96
CA GLY A 17 -33.16 -8.46 26.86
C GLY A 17 -33.12 -8.14 25.37
N TYR A 18 -34.12 -7.41 24.90
CA TYR A 18 -34.06 -6.75 23.60
C TYR A 18 -33.03 -5.63 23.67
N ALA A 19 -31.76 -5.98 23.90
CA ALA A 19 -30.67 -5.04 23.84
C ALA A 19 -30.56 -4.58 22.39
N GLN A 20 -30.70 -3.27 22.17
CA GLN A 20 -30.36 -2.67 20.89
C GLN A 20 -28.89 -2.98 20.61
N LYS A 21 -28.57 -3.51 19.43
CA LYS A 21 -27.18 -3.69 19.00
C LYS A 21 -26.87 -2.74 17.87
N ARG A 22 -25.78 -1.99 17.99
CA ARG A 22 -25.19 -1.26 16.85
C ARG A 22 -24.69 -2.27 15.80
N ASN A 23 -25.06 -2.06 14.54
CA ASN A 23 -24.37 -2.66 13.40
C ASN A 23 -23.49 -1.60 12.79
N GLU A 24 -22.20 -1.88 12.76
CA GLU A 24 -21.24 -0.93 12.23
C GLU A 24 -20.98 -1.25 10.77
N LYS A 25 -21.22 -0.27 9.90
CA LYS A 25 -20.98 -0.38 8.46
C LYS A 25 -19.68 0.32 8.13
N ALA A 26 -18.73 -0.42 7.55
CA ALA A 26 -17.49 0.15 7.08
C ALA A 26 -17.72 0.88 5.75
N ILE A 27 -17.19 2.09 5.65
CA ILE A 27 -17.14 2.85 4.41
C ILE A 27 -15.78 3.53 4.27
N ALA A 28 -15.27 3.56 3.05
CA ALA A 28 -14.03 4.26 2.72
C ALA A 28 -14.37 5.53 1.94
N LEU A 29 -14.14 6.68 2.58
CA LEU A 29 -14.45 8.00 2.03
C LEU A 29 -13.20 8.88 2.04
N ARG A 30 -13.18 9.92 1.23
CA ARG A 30 -12.09 10.91 1.28
C ARG A 30 -12.29 11.90 2.43
N GLY A 31 -11.24 12.09 3.22
CA GLY A 31 -11.10 13.06 4.29
C GLY A 31 -11.16 14.51 3.79
N PRO A 32 -11.05 15.48 4.70
CA PRO A 32 -11.37 16.89 4.43
C PRO A 32 -10.25 17.70 3.78
N ILE A 33 -9.04 17.14 3.66
CA ILE A 33 -7.88 17.90 3.21
C ILE A 33 -7.99 18.10 1.70
N THR A 34 -7.93 19.37 1.27
CA THR A 34 -8.08 19.74 -0.14
C THR A 34 -6.93 19.21 -1.00
N PRO A 35 -7.20 18.82 -2.25
CA PRO A 35 -6.15 18.50 -3.20
C PRO A 35 -5.24 19.70 -3.47
N PHE A 36 -4.04 19.41 -3.95
CA PHE A 36 -3.09 20.44 -4.39
C PHE A 36 -3.60 21.17 -5.63
N ASP A 37 -4.02 20.43 -6.66
CA ASP A 37 -4.63 21.00 -7.86
C ASP A 37 -6.16 21.00 -7.71
N GLN A 38 -6.73 22.20 -7.52
CA GLN A 38 -8.15 22.36 -7.29
C GLN A 38 -8.99 22.38 -8.58
N ASN A 39 -8.37 22.37 -9.76
CA ASN A 39 -9.06 22.46 -11.05
C ASN A 39 -10.01 21.28 -11.31
N TYR A 40 -9.82 20.16 -10.60
CA TYR A 40 -10.61 18.94 -10.76
C TYR A 40 -11.46 18.60 -9.52
N THR A 41 -11.60 19.52 -8.57
CA THR A 41 -12.39 19.30 -7.34
C THR A 41 -13.88 19.05 -7.61
N ASN A 42 -14.38 19.48 -8.77
CA ASN A 42 -15.74 19.25 -9.24
C ASN A 42 -15.91 17.93 -9.99
N TYR A 43 -14.83 17.17 -10.24
CA TYR A 43 -14.90 15.86 -10.88
C TYR A 43 -15.33 14.85 -9.83
N LYS A 44 -16.36 14.08 -10.14
CA LYS A 44 -17.06 13.20 -9.18
C LYS A 44 -17.07 11.75 -9.61
N SER A 45 -16.60 11.49 -10.81
CA SER A 45 -16.68 10.18 -11.42
C SER A 45 -15.40 9.83 -12.17
N TYR A 46 -15.21 8.53 -12.39
CA TYR A 46 -14.14 8.01 -13.19
C TYR A 46 -14.61 6.81 -14.00
N THR A 47 -14.00 6.60 -15.15
CA THR A 47 -14.07 5.35 -15.89
C THR A 47 -12.71 4.67 -15.78
N LEU A 48 -12.70 3.39 -15.43
CA LEU A 48 -11.48 2.60 -15.37
C LEU A 48 -11.47 1.54 -16.46
N LYS A 49 -10.37 1.50 -17.21
CA LYS A 49 -10.03 0.42 -18.12
C LYS A 49 -8.78 -0.30 -17.64
N LEU A 50 -8.93 -1.57 -17.28
CA LEU A 50 -7.81 -2.49 -17.05
C LEU A 50 -7.42 -3.13 -18.38
N ASN A 51 -6.24 -2.80 -18.90
CA ASN A 51 -5.66 -3.45 -20.07
C ASN A 51 -4.62 -4.47 -19.60
N VAL A 52 -4.74 -5.71 -20.06
CA VAL A 52 -3.84 -6.83 -19.70
C VAL A 52 -3.17 -7.41 -20.96
N PRO A 53 -1.98 -8.04 -20.85
CA PRO A 53 -1.32 -8.61 -22.02
C PRO A 53 -2.10 -9.82 -22.56
N ALA A 54 -1.96 -10.13 -23.85
CA ALA A 54 -2.71 -11.20 -24.52
C ALA A 54 -2.59 -12.58 -23.82
N MET A 55 -1.44 -12.86 -23.20
CA MET A 55 -1.20 -14.11 -22.48
C MET A 55 -1.76 -14.14 -21.05
N PHE A 56 -2.28 -13.02 -20.54
CA PHE A 56 -2.69 -12.90 -19.13
C PHE A 56 -3.78 -13.91 -18.73
N GLU A 57 -4.84 -14.03 -19.53
CA GLU A 57 -5.90 -15.00 -19.26
C GLU A 57 -5.36 -16.42 -19.19
N SER A 58 -4.47 -16.78 -20.12
CA SER A 58 -3.82 -18.11 -20.12
C SER A 58 -2.96 -18.32 -18.86
N THR A 59 -2.30 -17.28 -18.36
CA THR A 59 -1.52 -17.31 -17.12
C THR A 59 -2.42 -17.51 -15.91
N VAL A 60 -3.55 -16.79 -15.83
CA VAL A 60 -4.54 -16.95 -14.75
C VAL A 60 -5.15 -18.36 -14.77
N ARG A 61 -5.43 -18.90 -15.96
CA ARG A 61 -5.93 -20.28 -16.13
C ARG A 61 -4.92 -21.32 -15.67
N LYS A 62 -3.64 -21.16 -16.02
CA LYS A 62 -2.54 -22.01 -15.51
C LYS A 62 -2.38 -21.94 -14.00
N ALA A 63 -2.67 -20.78 -13.41
CA ALA A 63 -2.70 -20.54 -11.97
C ALA A 63 -3.97 -21.06 -11.26
N GLY A 64 -4.83 -21.81 -11.97
CA GLY A 64 -6.05 -22.41 -11.42
C GLY A 64 -7.23 -21.44 -11.26
N GLY A 65 -7.17 -20.27 -11.90
CA GLY A 65 -8.22 -19.25 -11.83
C GLY A 65 -8.95 -19.03 -13.14
N THR A 66 -9.89 -18.08 -13.12
CA THR A 66 -10.56 -17.56 -14.32
C THR A 66 -10.42 -16.05 -14.31
N TYR A 67 -9.88 -15.48 -15.39
CA TYR A 67 -9.88 -14.03 -15.57
C TYR A 67 -11.24 -13.58 -16.08
N THR A 68 -11.77 -12.53 -15.48
CA THR A 68 -13.00 -11.86 -15.93
C THR A 68 -12.75 -10.36 -16.00
N PRO A 69 -13.39 -9.63 -16.93
CA PRO A 69 -13.29 -8.17 -16.98
C PRO A 69 -13.68 -7.48 -15.67
N SER A 70 -14.50 -8.14 -14.83
CA SER A 70 -14.90 -7.67 -13.49
C SER A 70 -13.74 -7.51 -12.50
N TRP A 71 -12.53 -7.97 -12.80
CA TRP A 71 -11.35 -7.63 -12.00
C TRP A 71 -11.09 -6.11 -11.94
N ALA A 72 -11.60 -5.35 -12.92
CA ALA A 72 -11.60 -3.89 -12.85
C ALA A 72 -12.50 -3.34 -11.74
N ASP A 73 -13.52 -4.08 -11.29
CA ASP A 73 -14.46 -3.64 -10.25
C ASP A 73 -13.81 -3.62 -8.85
N ASP A 74 -12.77 -4.44 -8.65
CA ASP A 74 -11.94 -4.46 -7.45
C ASP A 74 -10.99 -3.24 -7.36
N LEU A 75 -10.81 -2.52 -8.48
CA LEU A 75 -9.91 -1.38 -8.61
C LEU A 75 -10.68 -0.07 -8.40
N GLN A 76 -10.76 0.33 -7.14
CA GLN A 76 -11.57 1.48 -6.75
C GLN A 76 -10.74 2.73 -6.47
N ILE A 77 -11.28 3.88 -6.88
CA ILE A 77 -10.82 5.18 -6.43
C ILE A 77 -11.86 5.74 -5.46
N TYR A 78 -11.55 5.65 -4.17
CA TYR A 78 -12.46 6.07 -3.11
C TYR A 78 -12.90 7.53 -3.29
N GLY A 79 -14.16 7.82 -2.99
CA GLY A 79 -14.76 9.15 -3.10
C GLY A 79 -15.19 9.56 -4.52
N LEU A 80 -14.90 8.75 -5.54
CA LEU A 80 -15.42 8.94 -6.89
C LEU A 80 -16.37 7.81 -7.25
N LYS A 81 -17.37 8.10 -8.08
CA LYS A 81 -18.28 7.11 -8.65
C LYS A 81 -17.65 6.47 -9.90
N ASN A 82 -17.64 5.14 -9.99
CA ASN A 82 -17.29 4.46 -11.24
C ASN A 82 -18.47 4.62 -12.23
N ASP A 83 -18.23 5.28 -13.35
CA ASP A 83 -19.24 5.62 -14.36
C ASP A 83 -18.64 5.42 -15.77
N PRO A 84 -19.37 4.81 -16.74
CA PRO A 84 -18.87 4.63 -18.10
C PRO A 84 -18.44 5.93 -18.81
N ASP A 85 -19.07 7.06 -18.47
CA ASP A 85 -18.75 8.40 -18.99
C ASP A 85 -18.14 9.29 -17.91
N GLY A 86 -17.30 8.70 -17.07
CA GLY A 86 -16.71 9.36 -15.92
C GLY A 86 -15.80 10.54 -16.28
N ASP A 87 -15.74 11.52 -15.37
CA ASP A 87 -14.97 12.75 -15.55
C ASP A 87 -13.47 12.47 -15.73
N PHE A 88 -12.92 11.51 -14.96
CA PHE A 88 -11.57 11.00 -15.15
C PHE A 88 -11.57 9.71 -15.98
N LYS A 89 -10.73 9.65 -17.01
CA LYS A 89 -10.54 8.43 -17.82
C LYS A 89 -9.23 7.79 -17.43
N ILE A 90 -9.31 6.62 -16.81
CA ILE A 90 -8.17 5.93 -16.21
C ILE A 90 -7.85 4.68 -17.03
N ALA A 91 -6.65 4.65 -17.60
CA ALA A 91 -6.09 3.49 -18.24
C ALA A 91 -5.02 2.89 -17.33
N TYR A 92 -5.32 1.74 -16.74
CA TYR A 92 -4.34 0.95 -16.00
C TYR A 92 -3.89 -0.20 -16.89
N ASN A 93 -2.62 -0.17 -17.30
CA ASN A 93 -2.05 -1.06 -18.27
C ASN A 93 -1.07 -2.00 -17.57
N VAL A 94 -1.42 -3.27 -17.45
CA VAL A 94 -0.45 -4.33 -17.17
C VAL A 94 0.20 -4.65 -18.49
N THR A 95 1.46 -4.23 -18.68
CA THR A 95 2.17 -4.39 -19.95
C THR A 95 2.87 -5.73 -20.06
N LYS A 96 3.35 -6.28 -18.94
CA LYS A 96 3.89 -7.64 -18.83
C LYS A 96 3.44 -8.29 -17.52
N PHE A 97 3.12 -9.58 -17.59
CA PHE A 97 2.83 -10.39 -16.41
C PHE A 97 3.32 -11.81 -16.63
N ALA A 98 3.93 -12.42 -15.61
CA ALA A 98 4.35 -13.80 -15.66
C ALA A 98 4.16 -14.51 -14.32
N PHE A 99 3.63 -15.72 -14.37
CA PHE A 99 3.74 -16.72 -13.30
C PHE A 99 4.90 -17.64 -13.65
N LEU A 100 5.99 -17.57 -12.88
CA LEU A 100 7.26 -18.21 -13.21
C LEU A 100 7.39 -19.59 -12.56
N GLU A 101 7.10 -19.67 -11.27
CA GLU A 101 7.34 -20.87 -10.47
C GLU A 101 6.37 -20.95 -9.29
N GLN A 102 6.02 -22.17 -8.92
CA GLN A 102 5.42 -22.49 -7.62
C GLN A 102 6.43 -23.34 -6.83
N LYS A 103 6.74 -22.88 -5.62
CA LYS A 103 7.64 -23.56 -4.68
C LYS A 103 7.06 -23.55 -3.27
N THR A 104 7.77 -24.18 -2.35
CA THR A 104 7.40 -24.21 -0.93
C THR A 104 8.55 -23.63 -0.12
N ILE A 105 8.26 -22.61 0.68
CA ILE A 105 9.22 -22.00 1.61
C ILE A 105 8.66 -22.19 3.02
N SER A 106 9.45 -22.78 3.92
CA SER A 106 9.03 -23.00 5.32
C SER A 106 7.65 -23.67 5.45
N ARG A 107 7.39 -24.69 4.62
CA ARG A 107 6.11 -25.44 4.55
C ARG A 107 4.89 -24.62 4.13
N SER A 108 5.09 -23.41 3.60
CA SER A 108 4.03 -22.55 3.06
C SER A 108 4.20 -22.41 1.54
N PRO A 109 3.11 -22.35 0.74
CA PRO A 109 3.17 -22.09 -0.67
C PRO A 109 3.82 -20.73 -0.96
N ALA A 110 4.69 -20.73 -1.96
CA ALA A 110 5.37 -19.55 -2.45
C ALA A 110 5.24 -19.48 -3.97
N TYR A 111 4.77 -18.36 -4.49
CA TYR A 111 4.57 -18.18 -5.92
C TYR A 111 5.49 -17.09 -6.45
N VAL A 112 6.28 -17.40 -7.47
CA VAL A 112 7.17 -16.42 -8.10
C VAL A 112 6.43 -15.78 -9.27
N MET A 113 6.19 -14.47 -9.17
CA MET A 113 5.45 -13.72 -10.18
C MET A 113 6.12 -12.40 -10.53
N GLY A 114 6.02 -12.02 -11.80
CA GLY A 114 6.53 -10.76 -12.32
C GLY A 114 5.43 -9.87 -12.88
N ILE A 115 5.58 -8.55 -12.70
CA ILE A 115 4.67 -7.53 -13.23
C ILE A 115 5.44 -6.31 -13.75
N GLU A 116 4.98 -5.79 -14.87
CA GLU A 116 5.30 -4.47 -15.40
C GLU A 116 3.96 -3.77 -15.67
N ALA A 117 3.83 -2.52 -15.25
CA ALA A 117 2.57 -1.81 -15.42
C ALA A 117 2.76 -0.31 -15.54
N ASN A 118 1.77 0.38 -16.10
CA ASN A 118 1.70 1.83 -16.10
C ASN A 118 0.27 2.31 -15.93
N MET A 119 0.12 3.57 -15.58
CA MET A 119 -1.15 4.23 -15.41
C MET A 119 -1.13 5.58 -16.11
N GLU A 120 -2.19 5.85 -16.86
CA GLU A 120 -2.48 7.13 -17.47
C GLU A 120 -3.87 7.59 -17.03
N ILE A 121 -3.99 8.83 -16.58
CA ILE A 121 -5.28 9.43 -16.24
C ILE A 121 -5.44 10.70 -17.08
N LYS A 122 -6.58 10.74 -17.78
CA LYS A 122 -7.03 11.90 -18.54
C LYS A 122 -8.19 12.59 -17.85
N ASP A 123 -8.29 13.89 -18.06
CA ASP A 123 -9.47 14.65 -17.70
C ASP A 123 -10.63 14.43 -18.70
N LYS A 124 -11.75 15.12 -18.49
CA LYS A 124 -12.96 15.00 -19.32
C LYS A 124 -12.71 15.48 -20.77
N GLU A 125 -11.75 16.38 -20.96
CA GLU A 125 -11.35 16.95 -22.26
C GLU A 125 -10.35 16.06 -23.00
N GLY A 126 -9.84 15.01 -22.34
CA GLY A 126 -8.91 14.04 -22.90
C GLY A 126 -7.44 14.41 -22.72
N LYS A 127 -7.13 15.47 -21.98
CA LYS A 127 -5.75 15.86 -21.64
C LYS A 127 -5.18 14.89 -20.62
N ILE A 128 -3.95 14.41 -20.83
CA ILE A 128 -3.23 13.61 -19.84
C ILE A 128 -2.83 14.54 -18.69
N ILE A 129 -3.34 14.24 -17.50
CA ILE A 129 -3.07 15.02 -16.28
C ILE A 129 -2.18 14.26 -15.31
N TYR A 130 -2.09 12.93 -15.46
CA TYR A 130 -1.28 12.09 -14.59
C TYR A 130 -0.75 10.85 -15.32
N GLN A 131 0.51 10.51 -15.04
CA GLN A 131 1.17 9.35 -15.62
C GLN A 131 2.24 8.77 -14.67
N ARG A 132 2.20 7.44 -14.48
CA ARG A 132 3.16 6.68 -13.66
C ARG A 132 3.48 5.33 -14.25
N TYR A 133 4.62 4.77 -13.86
CA TYR A 133 5.15 3.51 -14.34
C TYR A 133 5.69 2.65 -13.18
N ILE A 134 5.52 1.34 -13.33
CA ILE A 134 6.19 0.29 -12.56
C ILE A 134 7.06 -0.44 -13.58
N ALA A 135 8.38 -0.32 -13.41
CA ALA A 135 9.35 -1.09 -14.17
C ALA A 135 9.18 -2.60 -13.90
N PRO A 136 9.72 -3.47 -14.77
CA PRO A 136 9.65 -4.91 -14.57
C PRO A 136 10.21 -5.31 -13.21
N LYS A 137 9.37 -5.93 -12.38
CA LYS A 137 9.76 -6.45 -11.06
C LYS A 137 9.28 -7.88 -10.87
N VAL A 138 10.04 -8.67 -10.12
CA VAL A 138 9.73 -10.08 -9.80
C VAL A 138 9.79 -10.27 -8.31
N ASN A 139 8.78 -10.90 -7.73
CA ASN A 139 8.74 -11.20 -6.30
C ASN A 139 8.30 -12.64 -6.05
N THR A 140 8.75 -13.19 -4.93
CA THR A 140 8.25 -14.43 -4.35
C THR A 140 7.14 -14.09 -3.35
N TYR A 141 5.92 -14.51 -3.61
CA TYR A 141 4.76 -14.26 -2.75
C TYR A 141 4.52 -15.47 -1.86
N LEU A 142 4.83 -15.33 -0.57
CA LEU A 142 4.62 -16.36 0.44
C LEU A 142 3.22 -16.22 1.03
N VAL A 143 2.43 -17.29 1.01
CA VAL A 143 1.01 -17.24 1.39
C VAL A 143 0.60 -18.41 2.28
N ASP A 144 -0.58 -18.30 2.90
CA ASP A 144 -1.18 -19.40 3.65
C ASP A 144 -1.61 -20.54 2.71
N ASN A 145 -1.64 -21.77 3.23
CA ASN A 145 -1.90 -23.00 2.47
C ASN A 145 -3.21 -22.99 1.64
N GLN A 146 -4.16 -22.14 2.01
CA GLN A 146 -5.48 -22.06 1.37
C GLN A 146 -5.49 -21.10 0.16
N ILE A 147 -4.46 -20.27 0.01
CA ILE A 147 -4.42 -19.22 -1.00
C ILE A 147 -3.88 -19.79 -2.32
N GLN A 148 -4.73 -19.75 -3.34
CA GLN A 148 -4.41 -20.20 -4.69
C GLN A 148 -3.59 -19.14 -5.44
N PRO A 149 -2.73 -19.55 -6.41
CA PRO A 149 -1.92 -18.60 -7.15
C PRO A 149 -2.76 -17.52 -7.85
N ALA A 150 -3.92 -17.87 -8.42
CA ALA A 150 -4.82 -16.90 -9.06
C ALA A 150 -5.31 -15.78 -8.12
N GLN A 151 -5.52 -16.07 -6.83
CA GLN A 151 -5.88 -15.05 -5.84
C GLN A 151 -4.72 -14.09 -5.61
N VAL A 152 -3.48 -14.61 -5.60
CA VAL A 152 -2.26 -13.80 -5.51
C VAL A 152 -2.10 -12.91 -6.74
N ILE A 153 -2.42 -13.41 -7.94
CA ILE A 153 -2.43 -12.57 -9.15
C ILE A 153 -3.35 -11.36 -8.95
N ASN A 154 -4.59 -11.55 -8.46
CA ASN A 154 -5.51 -10.42 -8.21
C ASN A 154 -4.94 -9.44 -7.18
N VAL A 155 -4.36 -9.93 -6.10
CA VAL A 155 -3.69 -9.09 -5.08
C VAL A 155 -2.56 -8.25 -5.69
N ILE A 156 -1.75 -8.81 -6.59
CA ILE A 156 -0.67 -8.09 -7.28
C ILE A 156 -1.23 -6.97 -8.17
N ILE A 157 -2.30 -7.26 -8.92
CA ILE A 157 -2.99 -6.26 -9.75
C ILE A 157 -3.52 -5.10 -8.87
N ILE A 158 -4.22 -5.42 -7.78
CA ILE A 158 -4.75 -4.42 -6.85
C ILE A 158 -3.64 -3.59 -6.20
N ASN A 159 -2.56 -4.23 -5.74
CA ASN A 159 -1.48 -3.54 -5.06
C ASN A 159 -0.67 -2.64 -6.00
N SER A 160 -0.42 -3.09 -7.23
CA SER A 160 0.25 -2.26 -8.24
C SER A 160 -0.63 -1.10 -8.73
N PHE A 161 -1.94 -1.30 -8.86
CA PHE A 161 -2.89 -0.21 -9.09
C PHE A 161 -2.85 0.82 -7.96
N LYS A 162 -2.92 0.37 -6.70
CA LYS A 162 -2.83 1.24 -5.51
C LYS A 162 -1.52 2.03 -5.48
N GLN A 163 -0.41 1.38 -5.81
CA GLN A 163 0.90 2.04 -5.91
C GLN A 163 0.89 3.14 -6.98
N LEU A 164 0.36 2.84 -8.18
CA LEU A 164 0.32 3.78 -9.30
C LEU A 164 -0.66 4.93 -9.12
N VAL A 165 -1.76 4.76 -8.39
CA VAL A 165 -2.79 5.80 -8.17
C VAL A 165 -2.54 6.63 -6.91
N ASN A 166 -1.57 6.26 -6.08
CA ASN A 166 -1.37 6.90 -4.78
C ASN A 166 -1.06 8.40 -4.91
N ASP A 167 -0.15 8.80 -5.79
CA ASP A 167 0.14 10.23 -5.97
C ASP A 167 -1.06 10.94 -6.59
N PHE A 168 -1.74 10.36 -7.60
CA PHE A 168 -2.95 10.96 -8.19
C PHE A 168 -3.97 11.34 -7.12
N ASN A 169 -4.20 10.45 -6.17
CA ASN A 169 -5.08 10.69 -5.03
C ASN A 169 -4.67 11.91 -4.19
N GLN A 170 -3.37 12.16 -4.05
CA GLN A 170 -2.84 13.30 -3.29
C GLN A 170 -2.90 14.60 -4.09
N TYR A 171 -2.68 14.53 -5.41
CA TYR A 171 -2.69 15.69 -6.30
C TYR A 171 -4.08 16.26 -6.53
N PHE A 172 -5.03 15.39 -6.86
CA PHE A 172 -6.30 15.80 -7.49
C PHE A 172 -7.53 15.49 -6.66
N LEU A 173 -7.42 14.66 -5.62
CA LEU A 173 -8.54 14.29 -4.76
C LEU A 173 -8.35 14.77 -3.32
N TYR A 174 -9.48 14.91 -2.63
CA TYR A 174 -9.48 15.15 -1.19
C TYR A 174 -8.84 13.96 -0.46
N GLY A 175 -8.21 14.19 0.70
CA GLY A 175 -7.52 13.15 1.46
C GLY A 175 -7.56 13.33 2.98
N PRO A 176 -7.02 12.36 3.73
CA PRO A 176 -6.63 11.00 3.31
C PRO A 176 -7.86 10.12 3.01
N VAL A 177 -7.69 8.87 2.58
CA VAL A 177 -8.80 7.90 2.61
C VAL A 177 -9.08 7.56 4.08
N LEU A 178 -10.29 7.83 4.53
CA LEU A 178 -10.78 7.50 5.86
C LEU A 178 -11.62 6.24 5.76
N VAL A 179 -11.20 5.18 6.45
CA VAL A 179 -11.99 3.97 6.62
C VAL A 179 -12.76 4.13 7.93
N GLY A 180 -13.97 4.68 7.83
CA GLY A 180 -14.82 4.95 8.97
C GLY A 180 -15.88 3.87 9.13
N ARG A 181 -16.39 3.75 10.35
CA ARG A 181 -17.62 3.02 10.62
C ARG A 181 -18.71 3.99 11.02
N TYR A 182 -19.84 3.94 10.33
CA TYR A 182 -21.06 4.57 10.82
C TYR A 182 -21.94 3.51 11.48
N ALA A 183 -22.77 3.95 12.42
CA ALA A 183 -23.67 3.09 13.16
C ALA A 183 -25.05 3.08 12.51
N GLU A 184 -25.62 1.89 12.40
CA GLU A 184 -27.05 1.61 12.23
C GLU A 184 -27.55 0.86 13.48
N LEU A 185 -28.85 1.00 13.79
CA LEU A 185 -29.51 0.26 14.86
C LEU A 185 -30.15 -1.01 14.28
N THR A 186 -29.78 -2.19 14.80
CA THR A 186 -30.31 -3.48 14.31
C THR A 186 -31.67 -3.85 14.86
N LYS A 187 -32.06 -3.26 16.00
CA LYS A 187 -33.34 -3.47 16.66
C LYS A 187 -33.81 -2.14 17.23
N LEU A 188 -34.98 -1.69 16.78
CA LEU A 188 -35.69 -0.55 17.35
C LEU A 188 -36.62 -1.08 18.46
N PRO A 189 -36.68 -0.45 19.65
CA PRO A 189 -37.69 -0.77 20.66
C PRO A 189 -39.08 -0.63 20.05
N LYS A 190 -40.02 -1.50 20.45
CA LYS A 190 -41.44 -1.30 20.08
C LYS A 190 -41.86 0.09 20.60
N ASN A 191 -42.40 0.93 19.71
CA ASN A 191 -42.82 2.32 19.97
C ASN A 191 -41.68 3.34 20.23
N SER A 192 -40.47 3.14 19.69
CA SER A 192 -39.42 4.17 19.70
C SER A 192 -39.53 5.11 18.48
N ASN A 193 -39.38 6.42 18.67
CA ASN A 193 -39.26 7.42 17.59
C ASN A 193 -37.86 7.40 16.90
N LEU A 194 -37.31 6.20 16.68
CA LEU A 194 -35.96 5.97 16.13
C LEU A 194 -35.98 5.42 14.70
N GLU A 195 -37.15 5.45 14.04
CA GLU A 195 -37.33 4.97 12.66
C GLU A 195 -36.39 5.72 11.69
N ASP A 196 -36.13 6.99 11.96
CA ASP A 196 -35.27 7.85 11.14
C ASP A 196 -33.76 7.65 11.40
N PHE A 197 -33.36 6.85 12.39
CA PHE A 197 -31.93 6.64 12.69
C PHE A 197 -31.19 5.99 11.53
N ASN A 198 -31.71 4.88 11.02
CA ASN A 198 -31.06 4.17 9.93
C ASN A 198 -31.20 4.94 8.62
N LEU A 199 -32.32 5.68 8.42
CA LEU A 199 -32.51 6.54 7.26
C LEU A 199 -31.49 7.68 7.24
N SER A 200 -31.31 8.37 8.37
CA SER A 200 -30.30 9.43 8.50
C SER A 200 -28.88 8.91 8.28
N ALA A 201 -28.57 7.67 8.67
CA ALA A 201 -27.27 7.03 8.43
C ALA A 201 -26.97 6.75 6.94
N GLN A 202 -28.00 6.65 6.07
CA GLN A 202 -27.80 6.43 4.63
C GLN A 202 -27.07 7.59 3.94
N VAL A 203 -27.01 8.77 4.56
CA VAL A 203 -26.23 9.90 4.05
C VAL A 203 -24.78 9.50 3.76
N PHE A 204 -24.16 8.61 4.55
CA PHE A 204 -22.78 8.17 4.33
C PHE A 204 -22.61 7.39 3.03
N ALA A 205 -23.58 6.55 2.65
CA ALA A 205 -23.52 5.81 1.39
C ALA A 205 -23.80 6.72 0.18
N ASN A 206 -24.66 7.73 0.36
CA ASN A 206 -25.14 8.59 -0.72
C ASN A 206 -24.20 9.74 -1.08
N ILE A 207 -23.17 10.04 -0.27
CA ILE A 207 -22.22 11.15 -0.55
C ILE A 207 -21.17 10.81 -1.61
N SER A 208 -21.02 9.54 -2.00
CA SER A 208 -20.11 9.17 -3.09
C SER A 208 -20.58 9.79 -4.41
N GLY A 209 -19.68 10.51 -5.10
CA GLY A 209 -20.04 11.21 -6.35
C GLY A 209 -20.83 12.51 -6.16
N VAL A 210 -20.96 13.03 -4.92
CA VAL A 210 -21.55 14.34 -4.63
C VAL A 210 -20.47 15.38 -4.38
N SER A 211 -20.67 16.62 -4.85
CA SER A 211 -19.67 17.69 -4.64
C SER A 211 -19.46 17.98 -3.16
N ARG A 212 -18.23 18.27 -2.76
CA ARG A 212 -17.86 18.50 -1.35
C ARG A 212 -18.57 19.70 -0.73
N ASP A 213 -18.86 20.74 -1.51
CA ASP A 213 -19.63 21.92 -1.09
C ASP A 213 -21.09 21.59 -0.72
N GLN A 214 -21.64 20.47 -1.22
CA GLN A 214 -22.99 20.02 -0.90
C GLN A 214 -23.04 19.13 0.35
N TRP A 215 -21.90 18.62 0.82
CA TRP A 215 -21.84 17.72 1.98
C TRP A 215 -22.38 18.36 3.27
N PRO A 216 -22.11 19.64 3.61
CA PRO A 216 -22.72 20.27 4.79
C PRO A 216 -24.24 20.21 4.78
N ASN A 217 -24.88 20.39 3.61
CA ASN A 217 -26.34 20.33 3.49
C ASN A 217 -26.86 18.91 3.63
N LEU A 218 -26.18 17.92 3.02
CA LEU A 218 -26.55 16.51 3.13
C LEU A 218 -26.42 15.99 4.57
N PHE A 219 -25.34 16.37 5.27
CA PHE A 219 -25.15 15.99 6.66
C PHE A 219 -26.01 16.82 7.63
N GLY A 220 -26.39 18.05 7.28
CA GLY A 220 -26.97 19.01 8.22
C GLY A 220 -28.19 18.50 8.99
N GLU A 221 -29.19 17.96 8.30
CA GLU A 221 -30.39 17.42 8.95
C GLU A 221 -30.09 16.13 9.74
N ALA A 222 -29.24 15.26 9.21
CA ALA A 222 -28.80 14.05 9.91
C ALA A 222 -28.03 14.38 11.20
N GLN A 223 -27.14 15.38 11.15
CA GLN A 223 -26.38 15.86 12.30
C GLN A 223 -27.29 16.45 13.38
N LYS A 224 -28.25 17.31 13.01
CA LYS A 224 -29.26 17.83 13.96
C LYS A 224 -30.03 16.70 14.65
N TYR A 225 -30.43 15.69 13.87
CA TYR A 225 -31.13 14.52 14.40
C TYR A 225 -30.25 13.73 15.38
N TRP A 226 -29.00 13.40 15.01
CA TRP A 226 -28.08 12.69 15.89
C TRP A 226 -27.72 13.50 17.15
N GLU A 227 -27.56 14.82 17.05
CA GLU A 227 -27.33 15.69 18.21
C GLU A 227 -28.51 15.63 19.20
N SER A 228 -29.75 15.58 18.71
CA SER A 228 -30.93 15.39 19.56
C SER A 228 -30.89 14.05 20.32
N LEU A 229 -30.35 13.01 19.67
CA LEU A 229 -30.24 11.67 20.23
C LEU A 229 -29.14 11.51 21.28
N LEU A 230 -28.20 12.45 21.39
CA LEU A 230 -27.24 12.47 22.50
C LEU A 230 -27.94 12.63 23.87
N LYS A 231 -29.17 13.16 23.88
CA LYS A 231 -30.02 13.30 25.07
C LYS A 231 -31.09 12.21 25.16
N TYR A 232 -31.15 11.27 24.22
CA TYR A 232 -32.13 10.18 24.19
C TYR A 232 -32.13 9.41 25.50
N GLN A 233 -33.28 9.07 26.06
CA GLN A 233 -33.39 8.36 27.33
C GLN A 233 -34.59 7.42 27.28
N THR A 234 -34.39 6.18 27.71
CA THR A 234 -35.47 5.22 27.94
C THR A 234 -35.34 4.58 29.32
N LYS A 235 -36.29 3.70 29.66
CA LYS A 235 -36.22 2.85 30.85
C LYS A 235 -35.10 1.80 30.77
N ASP A 236 -34.66 1.47 29.56
CA ASP A 236 -33.54 0.56 29.30
C ASP A 236 -32.25 1.39 29.17
N SER A 237 -31.35 1.24 30.16
CA SER A 237 -30.07 1.95 30.23
C SER A 237 -29.14 1.56 29.08
N ASP A 238 -29.18 0.31 28.65
CA ASP A 238 -28.28 -0.24 27.65
C ASP A 238 -28.71 0.23 26.27
N ALA A 239 -30.02 0.19 25.99
CA ALA A 239 -30.63 0.80 24.80
C ALA A 239 -30.32 2.31 24.72
N THR A 240 -30.44 3.02 25.84
CA THR A 240 -30.11 4.44 25.95
C THR A 240 -28.65 4.70 25.58
N GLN A 241 -27.74 3.89 26.12
CA GLN A 241 -26.30 4.03 25.86
C GLN A 241 -25.96 3.71 24.39
N GLU A 242 -26.51 2.65 23.80
CA GLU A 242 -26.24 2.24 22.42
C GLU A 242 -26.69 3.29 21.40
N VAL A 243 -27.85 3.92 21.60
CA VAL A 243 -28.34 5.01 20.74
C VAL A 243 -27.45 6.24 20.82
N ARG A 244 -27.10 6.67 22.05
CA ARG A 244 -26.21 7.83 22.26
C ARG A 244 -24.83 7.60 21.65
N MET A 245 -24.27 6.40 21.81
CA MET A 245 -22.97 6.05 21.23
C MET A 245 -23.03 5.96 19.71
N GLY A 246 -24.10 5.41 19.13
CA GLY A 246 -24.31 5.39 17.68
C GLY A 246 -24.40 6.80 17.10
N ALA A 247 -25.17 7.68 17.74
CA ALA A 247 -25.30 9.09 17.36
C ALA A 247 -23.95 9.83 17.47
N ALA A 248 -23.22 9.66 18.59
CA ALA A 248 -21.90 10.24 18.76
C ALA A 248 -20.90 9.76 17.70
N LYS A 249 -20.95 8.48 17.31
CA LYS A 249 -20.10 7.93 16.25
C LYS A 249 -20.39 8.56 14.89
N ASN A 250 -21.66 8.67 14.51
CA ASN A 250 -22.08 9.30 13.26
C ASN A 250 -21.72 10.80 13.24
N LEU A 251 -21.89 11.51 14.36
CA LEU A 251 -21.47 12.91 14.51
C LEU A 251 -19.97 13.09 14.38
N ALA A 252 -19.19 12.28 15.09
CA ALA A 252 -17.73 12.34 15.03
C ALA A 252 -17.22 12.12 13.60
N PHE A 253 -17.76 11.13 12.89
CA PHE A 253 -17.31 10.81 11.54
C PHE A 253 -17.76 11.86 10.51
N SER A 254 -19.01 12.32 10.59
CA SER A 254 -19.52 13.38 9.70
C SER A 254 -18.79 14.72 9.91
N HIS A 255 -18.50 15.13 11.15
CA HIS A 255 -17.70 16.33 11.40
C HIS A 255 -16.25 16.20 10.93
N LEU A 256 -15.65 15.01 11.06
CA LEU A 256 -14.32 14.74 10.51
C LEU A 256 -14.31 14.91 8.99
N LEU A 257 -15.32 14.36 8.30
CA LEU A 257 -15.49 14.53 6.86
C LEU A 257 -15.72 16.01 6.48
N LEU A 258 -16.40 16.79 7.30
CA LEU A 258 -16.56 18.24 7.06
C LEU A 258 -15.35 19.07 7.46
N GLY A 259 -14.27 18.47 7.96
CA GLY A 259 -13.06 19.18 8.37
C GLY A 259 -13.17 19.88 9.74
N ASN A 260 -14.24 19.64 10.49
CA ASN A 260 -14.42 20.18 11.82
C ASN A 260 -13.77 19.26 12.86
N LEU A 261 -12.44 19.29 12.92
CA LEU A 261 -11.64 18.47 13.86
C LEU A 261 -12.06 18.66 15.34
N PRO A 262 -12.30 19.88 15.85
CA PRO A 262 -12.70 20.05 17.24
C PRO A 262 -14.02 19.34 17.60
N LEU A 263 -15.03 19.41 16.73
CA LEU A 263 -16.28 18.68 16.96
C LEU A 263 -16.12 17.18 16.76
N ALA A 264 -15.31 16.75 15.79
CA ALA A 264 -15.01 15.34 15.59
C ALA A 264 -14.37 14.73 16.85
N GLU A 265 -13.39 15.40 17.45
CA GLU A 265 -12.72 14.97 18.69
C GLU A 265 -13.67 14.96 19.89
N LYS A 266 -14.49 16.02 20.03
CA LYS A 266 -15.51 16.12 21.09
C LYS A 266 -16.44 14.91 21.08
N TYR A 267 -16.97 14.54 19.92
CA TYR A 267 -17.91 13.42 19.80
C TYR A 267 -17.21 12.06 19.83
N ALA A 268 -16.00 11.96 19.29
CA ALA A 268 -15.18 10.74 19.39
C ALA A 268 -14.91 10.34 20.85
N ALA A 269 -14.67 11.30 21.73
CA ALA A 269 -14.48 11.05 23.17
C ALA A 269 -15.70 10.45 23.87
N MET A 270 -16.90 10.55 23.27
CA MET A 270 -18.14 9.95 23.77
C MET A 270 -18.33 8.50 23.30
N VAL A 271 -17.55 8.05 22.32
CA VAL A 271 -17.59 6.69 21.80
C VAL A 271 -16.62 5.82 22.61
N LYS A 272 -17.14 4.90 23.42
CA LYS A 272 -16.33 3.77 23.91
C LYS A 272 -16.13 2.80 22.76
N GLU A 273 -14.99 2.89 22.10
CA GLU A 273 -14.56 1.88 21.14
C GLU A 273 -13.92 0.72 21.93
N ASP A 274 -14.28 -0.52 21.59
CA ASP A 274 -13.62 -1.69 22.16
C ASP A 274 -12.17 -1.67 21.68
N ASN A 275 -11.27 -1.19 22.54
CA ASN A 275 -9.83 -1.21 22.32
C ASN A 275 -9.32 -2.65 22.44
N GLY A 276 -9.74 -3.55 21.54
CA GLY A 276 -9.21 -4.89 21.33
C GLY A 276 -8.63 -5.57 22.57
N LYS A 277 -9.35 -5.56 23.71
CA LYS A 277 -8.85 -6.25 24.89
C LYS A 277 -8.96 -7.74 24.61
N LEU A 278 -7.84 -8.42 24.78
CA LEU A 278 -7.51 -9.83 24.52
C LEU A 278 -8.50 -10.91 25.04
N PHE A 279 -9.65 -10.53 25.61
CA PHE A 279 -10.60 -11.43 26.27
C PHE A 279 -12.07 -11.26 25.86
N SER A 280 -12.41 -10.42 24.87
CA SER A 280 -13.79 -10.41 24.32
C SER A 280 -13.92 -11.42 23.18
N LEU A 281 -14.80 -12.42 23.38
CA LEU A 281 -15.23 -13.41 22.38
C LEU A 281 -16.06 -12.81 21.23
N SER A 282 -16.22 -11.48 21.19
CA SER A 282 -16.97 -10.75 20.17
C SER A 282 -16.01 -10.02 19.25
N ALA A 283 -15.71 -10.66 18.11
CA ALA A 283 -15.15 -10.11 16.89
C ALA A 283 -14.12 -8.97 17.04
N ALA A 284 -12.84 -9.31 16.91
CA ALA A 284 -11.79 -8.36 16.58
C ALA A 284 -12.27 -7.48 15.40
N SER A 285 -12.56 -6.21 15.69
CA SER A 285 -12.94 -5.22 14.70
C SER A 285 -11.75 -4.98 13.77
N THR A 286 -11.86 -5.33 12.49
CA THR A 286 -10.83 -5.08 11.46
C THR A 286 -10.77 -3.64 10.95
N THR A 287 -11.58 -2.73 11.49
CA THR A 287 -11.66 -1.34 11.03
C THR A 287 -11.10 -0.40 12.11
N PRO A 288 -10.29 0.60 11.73
CA PRO A 288 -9.62 1.47 12.70
C PRO A 288 -10.62 2.28 13.55
N PRO A 289 -10.34 2.47 14.85
CA PRO A 289 -10.92 3.49 15.71
C PRO A 289 -11.11 4.84 15.03
N ILE A 290 -12.14 5.59 15.40
CA ILE A 290 -12.31 6.95 14.86
C ILE A 290 -11.13 7.88 15.20
N ALA A 291 -10.46 7.61 16.33
CA ALA A 291 -9.23 8.29 16.73
C ALA A 291 -8.08 8.12 15.70
N ASP A 292 -7.97 6.95 15.08
CA ASP A 292 -6.96 6.70 14.04
C ASP A 292 -7.27 7.49 12.77
N ASN A 293 -8.55 7.63 12.41
CA ASN A 293 -8.98 8.49 11.30
C ASN A 293 -8.67 9.97 11.58
N ILE A 294 -8.91 10.45 12.81
CA ILE A 294 -8.54 11.81 13.23
C ILE A 294 -7.02 12.01 13.13
N LYS A 295 -6.24 11.05 13.62
CA LYS A 295 -4.78 11.07 13.50
C LYS A 295 -4.34 11.09 12.03
N ALA A 296 -4.94 10.26 11.18
CA ALA A 296 -4.64 10.20 9.76
C ALA A 296 -4.89 11.55 9.07
N VAL A 297 -5.99 12.26 9.40
CA VAL A 297 -6.24 13.61 8.87
C VAL A 297 -5.14 14.59 9.29
N LYS A 298 -4.73 14.56 10.56
CA LYS A 298 -3.66 15.43 11.07
C LYS A 298 -2.33 15.16 10.39
N ASP A 299 -1.93 13.89 10.30
CA ASP A 299 -0.68 13.47 9.64
C ASP A 299 -0.71 13.86 8.15
N TYR A 300 -1.80 13.56 7.46
CA TYR A 300 -1.96 13.90 6.03
C TYR A 300 -1.97 15.42 5.77
N THR A 301 -2.46 16.23 6.71
CA THR A 301 -2.39 17.70 6.60
C THR A 301 -0.94 18.20 6.57
N ILE A 302 -0.04 17.49 7.25
CA ILE A 302 1.39 17.78 7.23
C ILE A 302 1.98 17.30 5.90
N ASP A 303 1.73 16.03 5.53
CA ASP A 303 2.34 15.39 4.36
C ASP A 303 1.84 15.96 3.02
N SER A 304 0.56 16.36 2.90
CA SER A 304 -0.03 16.88 1.66
C SER A 304 0.61 18.16 1.12
N LYS A 305 1.40 18.88 1.94
CA LYS A 305 2.14 20.06 1.52
C LYS A 305 3.29 19.74 0.55
N GLU A 306 3.69 18.47 0.41
CA GLU A 306 4.69 17.99 -0.56
C GLU A 306 4.16 17.70 -1.95
N ALA A 307 2.86 17.43 -2.10
CA ALA A 307 2.25 17.07 -3.39
C ALA A 307 2.34 18.21 -4.42
N LYS A 308 3.05 19.30 -4.14
CA LYS A 308 3.39 20.34 -5.12
C LYS A 308 4.72 20.11 -5.85
N ASN A 309 5.59 19.26 -5.29
CA ASN A 309 6.99 19.12 -5.75
C ASN A 309 7.23 17.91 -6.68
N ILE A 310 6.25 17.02 -6.82
CA ILE A 310 6.33 15.86 -7.72
C ILE A 310 5.66 16.27 -9.06
N SER A 311 6.18 15.80 -10.19
CA SER A 311 5.46 15.99 -11.44
C SER A 311 4.30 14.99 -11.49
N PRO A 312 3.05 15.40 -11.76
CA PRO A 312 1.95 14.45 -11.93
C PRO A 312 2.13 13.60 -13.18
N VAL A 313 2.92 14.05 -14.16
CA VAL A 313 3.33 13.26 -15.33
C VAL A 313 4.81 12.90 -15.19
N SER A 314 5.11 11.62 -14.93
CA SER A 314 6.48 11.12 -14.94
C SER A 314 6.91 10.76 -16.36
N PRO A 315 8.19 10.99 -16.74
CA PRO A 315 8.72 10.40 -17.96
C PRO A 315 8.73 8.86 -17.84
N ALA A 316 8.59 8.18 -18.97
CA ALA A 316 8.75 6.73 -19.02
C ALA A 316 10.15 6.33 -18.54
N PRO A 317 10.29 5.25 -17.75
CA PRO A 317 11.59 4.78 -17.31
C PRO A 317 12.40 4.34 -18.52
N VAL A 318 13.67 4.75 -18.57
CA VAL A 318 14.61 4.27 -19.59
C VAL A 318 15.06 2.87 -19.16
N LEU A 319 14.40 1.85 -19.72
CA LEU A 319 14.72 0.47 -19.41
C LEU A 319 15.96 0.01 -20.19
N PRO A 320 16.91 -0.69 -19.54
CA PRO A 320 18.01 -1.36 -20.24
C PRO A 320 17.50 -2.45 -21.18
N GLU A 321 18.30 -2.79 -22.19
CA GLU A 321 17.84 -3.60 -23.33
C GLU A 321 17.30 -4.99 -22.91
N TYR A 322 17.91 -5.64 -21.93
CA TYR A 322 17.45 -6.94 -21.44
C TYR A 322 16.03 -6.87 -20.83
N ASN A 323 15.65 -5.74 -20.21
CA ASN A 323 14.32 -5.53 -19.63
C ASN A 323 13.22 -5.37 -20.70
N LYS A 324 13.60 -5.10 -21.96
CA LYS A 324 12.66 -5.05 -23.08
C LYS A 324 12.28 -6.44 -23.58
N THR A 325 13.09 -7.46 -23.31
CA THR A 325 12.87 -8.83 -23.79
C THR A 325 11.66 -9.52 -23.12
N SER A 326 11.22 -10.64 -23.69
CA SER A 326 10.19 -11.53 -23.11
C SER A 326 10.67 -12.28 -21.86
N ASP A 327 11.98 -12.35 -21.65
CA ASP A 327 12.60 -13.07 -20.54
C ASP A 327 13.06 -12.16 -19.39
N ALA A 328 12.69 -10.87 -19.43
CA ALA A 328 13.05 -9.86 -18.42
C ALA A 328 12.75 -10.30 -16.96
N PHE A 329 11.73 -11.14 -16.75
CA PHE A 329 11.42 -11.68 -15.43
C PHE A 329 12.24 -12.92 -15.04
N LYS A 330 12.82 -13.64 -16.00
CA LYS A 330 13.53 -14.91 -15.74
C LYS A 330 15.03 -14.72 -15.54
N TYR A 331 15.65 -13.89 -16.37
CA TYR A 331 17.08 -13.66 -16.31
C TYR A 331 17.50 -12.34 -16.95
N VAL A 332 18.70 -11.91 -16.60
CA VAL A 332 19.42 -10.81 -17.23
C VAL A 332 20.58 -11.40 -18.03
N LEU A 333 20.73 -10.98 -19.29
CA LEU A 333 21.83 -11.38 -20.14
C LEU A 333 22.70 -10.16 -20.44
N LEU A 334 23.97 -10.24 -20.08
CA LEU A 334 24.98 -9.20 -20.29
C LEU A 334 26.17 -9.81 -21.03
N GLU A 335 26.79 -9.06 -21.94
CA GLU A 335 28.07 -9.43 -22.54
C GLU A 335 29.18 -8.58 -21.90
N GLY A 336 30.22 -9.21 -21.36
CA GLY A 336 31.29 -8.46 -20.70
C GLY A 336 32.27 -9.29 -19.87
N GLU A 337 32.88 -8.63 -18.88
CA GLU A 337 33.81 -9.18 -17.91
C GLU A 337 33.17 -9.20 -16.52
N LEU A 338 33.12 -10.37 -15.89
CA LEU A 338 32.76 -10.55 -14.50
C LEU A 338 34.04 -10.68 -13.67
N THR A 339 34.14 -9.91 -12.59
CA THR A 339 35.17 -10.08 -11.57
C THR A 339 34.53 -10.66 -10.30
N ASP A 340 35.11 -11.71 -9.75
CA ASP A 340 34.65 -12.29 -8.49
C ASP A 340 35.32 -11.62 -7.26
N LYS A 341 34.96 -12.03 -6.04
CA LYS A 341 35.54 -11.52 -4.80
C LYS A 341 36.98 -11.98 -4.55
N LYS A 342 37.47 -12.98 -5.29
CA LYS A 342 38.87 -13.45 -5.29
C LYS A 342 39.71 -12.74 -6.35
N ASN A 343 39.13 -11.78 -7.08
CA ASN A 343 39.72 -11.08 -8.22
C ASN A 343 39.98 -11.97 -9.46
N GLU A 344 39.33 -13.14 -9.55
CA GLU A 344 39.29 -13.91 -10.80
C GLU A 344 38.37 -13.21 -11.81
N ARG A 345 38.78 -13.21 -13.08
CA ARG A 345 38.07 -12.53 -14.17
C ARG A 345 37.56 -13.54 -15.19
N PHE A 346 36.31 -13.39 -15.58
CA PHE A 346 35.64 -14.23 -16.56
C PHE A 346 35.06 -13.35 -17.66
N VAL A 347 35.45 -13.57 -18.91
CA VAL A 347 34.99 -12.79 -20.06
C VAL A 347 34.04 -13.65 -20.91
N GLY A 348 32.85 -13.15 -21.20
CA GLY A 348 31.86 -13.85 -22.01
C GLY A 348 30.42 -13.37 -21.83
N ASN A 349 29.47 -14.24 -22.15
CA ASN A 349 28.05 -13.99 -21.88
C ASN A 349 27.73 -14.34 -20.43
N ILE A 350 27.23 -13.37 -19.69
CA ILE A 350 26.90 -13.46 -18.27
C ILE A 350 25.38 -13.48 -18.17
N LYS A 351 24.83 -14.61 -17.69
CA LYS A 351 23.40 -14.81 -17.47
C LYS A 351 23.11 -14.86 -15.97
N LEU A 352 22.43 -13.84 -15.45
CA LEU A 352 21.99 -13.78 -14.05
C LEU A 352 20.55 -14.27 -13.96
N MET A 353 20.29 -15.33 -13.21
CA MET A 353 18.97 -15.93 -13.07
C MET A 353 18.21 -15.33 -11.89
N ASN A 354 16.92 -15.02 -12.08
CA ASN A 354 15.99 -14.61 -11.03
C ASN A 354 15.45 -15.80 -10.21
N ASP A 355 16.32 -16.71 -9.78
CA ASP A 355 15.89 -17.93 -9.06
C ASP A 355 15.32 -17.61 -7.66
N ASN A 356 15.78 -16.50 -7.07
CA ASN A 356 15.45 -16.09 -5.71
C ASN A 356 15.09 -14.61 -5.63
N PRO A 357 13.94 -14.21 -6.22
CA PRO A 357 13.49 -12.83 -6.14
C PRO A 357 13.03 -12.49 -4.71
N PRO A 358 13.01 -11.19 -4.35
CA PRO A 358 12.61 -10.71 -3.02
C PRO A 358 11.28 -11.30 -2.55
N ILE A 359 11.17 -11.55 -1.24
CA ILE A 359 10.00 -12.20 -0.65
C ILE A 359 9.01 -11.14 -0.15
N ILE A 360 7.74 -11.30 -0.53
CA ILE A 360 6.60 -10.60 0.04
C ILE A 360 5.77 -11.63 0.80
N ASP A 361 5.69 -11.48 2.13
CA ASP A 361 4.95 -12.39 3.01
C ASP A 361 3.52 -11.88 3.25
N TYR A 362 2.55 -12.62 2.74
CA TYR A 362 1.12 -12.35 2.91
C TYR A 362 0.44 -13.29 3.91
N ARG A 363 1.19 -14.15 4.59
CA ARG A 363 0.60 -15.01 5.62
C ARG A 363 0.02 -14.16 6.74
N GLN A 364 -1.17 -14.54 7.23
CA GLN A 364 -1.72 -13.88 8.40
C GLN A 364 -0.94 -14.32 9.64
N ASN A 365 0.02 -13.50 10.07
CA ASN A 365 0.58 -13.64 11.41
C ASN A 365 -0.54 -13.33 12.41
N GLU A 366 -1.09 -14.36 13.07
CA GLU A 366 -1.85 -14.16 14.29
C GLU A 366 -1.05 -13.23 15.21
N GLN A 367 -1.73 -12.24 15.78
CA GLN A 367 -1.17 -11.30 16.76
C GLN A 367 -0.57 -12.06 17.95
N GLN A 368 0.68 -12.51 17.85
CA GLN A 368 1.50 -12.88 18.98
C GLN A 368 2.91 -12.37 18.75
N GLY A 369 3.26 -11.31 19.49
CA GLY A 369 4.65 -10.98 19.73
C GLY A 369 5.33 -12.18 20.37
N GLY A 370 6.31 -12.76 19.67
CA GLY A 370 7.10 -13.87 20.19
C GLY A 370 7.80 -14.65 19.09
N LEU A 371 9.13 -14.48 19.00
CA LEU A 371 10.17 -15.35 18.41
C LEU A 371 10.06 -15.87 16.96
N VAL A 372 8.88 -15.98 16.35
CA VAL A 372 8.70 -16.55 14.99
C VAL A 372 8.81 -15.49 13.89
N SER A 373 8.49 -14.23 14.19
CA SER A 373 8.83 -13.10 13.31
C SER A 373 10.34 -12.99 13.05
N GLY A 374 11.17 -13.49 13.99
CA GLY A 374 12.63 -13.57 13.87
C GLY A 374 13.16 -14.80 13.11
N LEU A 375 12.29 -15.74 12.71
CA LEU A 375 12.67 -16.94 11.95
C LEU A 375 12.48 -16.75 10.44
N ILE A 376 11.67 -15.78 10.01
CA ILE A 376 11.51 -15.42 8.59
C ILE A 376 12.63 -14.44 8.18
N SER A 377 13.09 -13.58 9.10
CA SER A 377 14.33 -12.79 8.97
C SER A 377 15.61 -13.64 8.87
N ALA A 378 15.50 -14.97 9.07
CA ALA A 378 16.61 -15.92 8.94
C ALA A 378 16.57 -16.73 7.62
N LEU A 379 15.56 -16.52 6.77
CA LEU A 379 15.66 -16.97 5.38
C LEU A 379 16.69 -16.07 4.70
N LYS A 380 17.96 -16.48 4.79
CA LYS A 380 19.02 -15.97 3.93
C LYS A 380 18.42 -15.88 2.53
N THR A 381 18.47 -14.71 1.93
CA THR A 381 18.27 -14.56 0.49
C THR A 381 19.09 -15.64 -0.19
N ASP A 382 18.43 -16.67 -0.70
CA ASP A 382 19.14 -17.67 -1.48
C ASP A 382 19.77 -16.91 -2.66
N ASN A 383 21.07 -17.07 -2.86
CA ASN A 383 21.79 -16.21 -3.79
C ASN A 383 21.37 -16.55 -5.22
N SER A 384 21.01 -15.55 -6.02
CA SER A 384 20.74 -15.71 -7.45
C SER A 384 21.90 -16.42 -8.15
N THR A 385 21.58 -17.34 -9.07
CA THR A 385 22.59 -18.07 -9.84
C THR A 385 23.12 -17.20 -10.97
N VAL A 386 24.44 -17.20 -11.18
CA VAL A 386 25.08 -16.57 -12.33
C VAL A 386 25.80 -17.63 -13.17
N TYR A 387 25.44 -17.70 -14.44
CA TYR A 387 26.06 -18.55 -15.45
C TYR A 387 26.92 -17.71 -16.36
N ILE A 388 28.14 -18.16 -16.64
CA ILE A 388 29.09 -17.44 -17.48
C ILE A 388 29.52 -18.36 -18.61
N GLU A 389 29.17 -18.03 -19.84
CA GLU A 389 29.64 -18.72 -21.03
C GLU A 389 31.00 -18.15 -21.43
N VAL A 390 32.07 -18.82 -21.00
CA VAL A 390 33.45 -18.43 -21.31
C VAL A 390 33.83 -19.00 -22.68
N ALA A 391 34.41 -18.16 -23.54
CA ALA A 391 34.87 -18.58 -24.85
C ALA A 391 35.90 -19.72 -24.74
N GLY A 392 35.65 -20.84 -25.40
CA GLY A 392 36.52 -22.03 -25.38
C GLY A 392 36.15 -23.08 -24.33
N GLU A 393 35.25 -22.79 -23.39
CA GLU A 393 34.73 -23.78 -22.44
C GLU A 393 33.49 -24.50 -22.98
N LYS A 394 33.42 -25.83 -22.78
CA LYS A 394 32.27 -26.63 -23.24
C LYS A 394 31.03 -26.49 -22.35
N LYS A 395 31.18 -25.97 -21.13
CA LYS A 395 30.09 -25.81 -20.15
C LYS A 395 30.20 -24.43 -19.50
N PRO A 396 29.07 -23.75 -19.22
CA PRO A 396 29.12 -22.47 -18.53
C PRO A 396 29.64 -22.62 -17.10
N VAL A 397 30.43 -21.64 -16.67
CA VAL A 397 30.89 -21.52 -15.28
C VAL A 397 29.72 -21.05 -14.43
N LYS A 398 29.40 -21.80 -13.38
CA LYS A 398 28.36 -21.42 -12.40
C LYS A 398 29.01 -20.72 -11.20
N ARG A 399 28.42 -19.58 -10.81
CA ARG A 399 28.76 -18.79 -9.63
C ARG A 399 27.47 -18.36 -8.91
N LYS A 400 27.59 -17.96 -7.64
CA LYS A 400 26.51 -17.28 -6.92
C LYS A 400 26.71 -15.77 -7.03
N ILE A 401 25.62 -15.01 -7.03
CA ILE A 401 25.71 -13.55 -7.14
C ILE A 401 26.55 -12.92 -6.01
N ASP A 402 26.53 -13.49 -4.80
CA ASP A 402 27.32 -13.00 -3.67
C ASP A 402 28.83 -13.27 -3.79
N ASP A 403 29.26 -14.15 -4.70
CA ASP A 403 30.68 -14.34 -5.03
C ASP A 403 31.19 -13.29 -6.02
N ILE A 404 30.30 -12.52 -6.64
CA ILE A 404 30.63 -11.53 -7.67
C ILE A 404 30.94 -10.20 -6.98
N SER A 405 32.01 -9.53 -7.44
CA SER A 405 32.34 -8.17 -7.00
C SER A 405 31.79 -7.13 -7.98
N SER A 406 32.00 -7.33 -9.28
CA SER A 406 31.53 -6.40 -10.30
C SER A 406 31.38 -7.06 -11.67
N ILE A 407 30.57 -6.43 -12.53
CA ILE A 407 30.43 -6.77 -13.93
C ILE A 407 30.72 -5.52 -14.74
N LYS A 408 31.63 -5.62 -15.71
CA LYS A 408 31.88 -4.60 -16.71
C LYS A 408 31.36 -5.08 -18.05
N THR A 409 30.32 -4.45 -18.58
CA THR A 409 29.78 -4.79 -19.89
C THR A 409 30.68 -4.31 -21.02
N LYS A 410 30.46 -4.87 -22.21
CA LYS A 410 31.20 -4.56 -23.44
C LYS A 410 31.10 -3.09 -23.88
N ASP A 411 29.98 -2.43 -23.56
CA ASP A 411 29.77 -0.98 -23.78
C ASP A 411 30.48 -0.11 -22.74
N GLY A 412 31.19 -0.71 -21.78
CA GLY A 412 32.00 -0.03 -20.78
C GLY A 412 31.27 0.31 -19.49
N LYS A 413 29.97 0.02 -19.36
CA LYS A 413 29.25 0.22 -18.09
C LYS A 413 29.79 -0.72 -17.02
N LYS A 414 29.82 -0.21 -15.79
CA LYS A 414 30.27 -0.96 -14.62
C LYS A 414 29.12 -1.11 -13.63
N TYR A 415 28.85 -2.34 -13.29
CA TYR A 415 27.90 -2.73 -12.26
C TYR A 415 28.63 -3.30 -11.06
N VAL A 416 28.14 -2.98 -9.87
CA VAL A 416 28.63 -3.55 -8.61
C VAL A 416 27.55 -4.44 -8.01
N VAL A 417 27.97 -5.50 -7.32
CA VAL A 417 27.05 -6.35 -6.58
C VAL A 417 27.00 -5.92 -5.12
N GLY A 418 25.79 -5.79 -4.59
CA GLY A 418 25.56 -5.37 -3.22
C GLY A 418 24.28 -5.95 -2.64
N VAL A 419 24.09 -5.76 -1.34
CA VAL A 419 22.84 -6.09 -0.65
C VAL A 419 22.01 -4.82 -0.53
N VAL A 420 20.81 -4.81 -1.10
CA VAL A 420 19.82 -3.74 -0.96
C VAL A 420 18.82 -4.13 0.12
N GLY A 421 18.35 -3.18 0.92
CA GLY A 421 17.31 -3.40 1.91
C GLY A 421 16.78 -2.11 2.54
N ASP A 422 15.73 -2.23 3.35
CA ASP A 422 15.20 -1.15 4.17
C ASP A 422 15.79 -1.20 5.60
N PHE A 423 15.77 -0.06 6.29
CA PHE A 423 16.14 0.09 7.69
C PHE A 423 15.07 -0.45 8.66
N LEU A 424 13.79 -0.47 8.26
CA LEU A 424 12.66 -0.92 9.10
C LEU A 424 12.18 -2.34 8.79
N GLN A 425 12.44 -2.85 7.59
CA GLN A 425 12.04 -4.17 7.14
C GLN A 425 13.27 -5.00 6.76
N ASP A 426 13.28 -6.27 7.16
CA ASP A 426 14.36 -7.21 6.80
C ASP A 426 14.05 -7.90 5.46
N ASN A 427 13.91 -7.09 4.41
CA ASN A 427 13.60 -7.52 3.04
C ASN A 427 14.84 -7.46 2.14
N ASN A 428 16.01 -7.78 2.69
CA ASN A 428 17.27 -7.67 1.97
C ASN A 428 17.25 -8.50 0.68
N HIS A 429 18.00 -8.10 -0.34
CA HIS A 429 18.29 -8.91 -1.52
C HIS A 429 19.62 -8.53 -2.17
N TYR A 430 20.24 -9.49 -2.86
CA TYR A 430 21.39 -9.19 -3.69
C TYR A 430 20.95 -8.53 -4.99
N ALA A 431 21.63 -7.44 -5.33
CA ALA A 431 21.31 -6.62 -6.47
C ALA A 431 22.54 -6.33 -7.33
N LEU A 432 22.29 -6.14 -8.63
CA LEU A 432 23.25 -5.58 -9.55
C LEU A 432 22.97 -4.08 -9.70
N LEU A 433 23.95 -3.24 -9.39
CA LEU A 433 23.74 -1.80 -9.20
C LEU A 433 24.65 -0.97 -10.11
N GLU A 434 24.08 0.02 -10.80
CA GLU A 434 24.77 1.03 -11.60
C GLU A 434 24.86 2.33 -10.80
N GLU A 435 26.06 2.88 -10.62
CA GLU A 435 26.22 4.19 -9.96
C GLU A 435 25.72 5.30 -10.90
N ILE A 436 24.84 6.15 -10.40
CA ILE A 436 24.27 7.26 -11.19
C ILE A 436 24.62 8.64 -10.64
N LYS A 437 24.84 8.78 -9.32
CA LYS A 437 25.36 10.01 -8.70
C LYS A 437 26.30 9.66 -7.55
N SER A 438 27.36 10.44 -7.40
CA SER A 438 28.35 10.24 -6.35
C SER A 438 28.73 11.53 -5.64
N HIS A 439 28.92 11.41 -4.33
CA HIS A 439 29.46 12.42 -3.44
C HIS A 439 30.18 11.72 -2.27
N PRO A 440 31.24 12.30 -1.66
CA PRO A 440 32.00 11.66 -0.59
C PRO A 440 31.20 11.23 0.66
N GLY A 441 29.97 11.71 0.83
CA GLY A 441 29.09 11.34 1.95
C GLY A 441 27.86 10.50 1.56
N LEU A 442 27.49 10.46 0.28
CA LEU A 442 26.28 9.79 -0.18
C LEU A 442 26.39 9.45 -1.66
N LEU A 443 25.90 8.29 -2.05
CA LEU A 443 25.90 7.77 -3.42
C LEU A 443 24.47 7.36 -3.79
N VAL A 444 24.14 7.43 -5.08
CA VAL A 444 22.87 6.95 -5.63
C VAL A 444 23.15 5.91 -6.70
N TYR A 445 22.43 4.80 -6.62
CA TYR A 445 22.52 3.68 -7.53
C TYR A 445 21.16 3.38 -8.14
N ASP A 446 21.15 3.02 -9.43
CA ASP A 446 20.04 2.32 -10.08
C ASP A 446 20.27 0.81 -9.89
N GLU A 447 19.32 0.13 -9.26
CA GLU A 447 19.25 -1.32 -9.24
C GLU A 447 18.80 -1.80 -10.61
N VAL A 448 19.67 -2.53 -11.30
CA VAL A 448 19.44 -3.09 -12.62
C VAL A 448 18.79 -4.48 -12.47
N PHE A 449 19.01 -5.15 -11.34
CA PHE A 449 18.47 -6.47 -11.05
C PHE A 449 18.34 -6.68 -9.54
N PRO A 450 17.26 -7.31 -9.04
CA PRO A 450 16.07 -7.81 -9.76
C PRO A 450 14.90 -6.80 -9.90
N GLN A 451 14.87 -5.67 -9.18
CA GLN A 451 13.68 -4.82 -9.05
C GLN A 451 13.59 -3.59 -9.97
N SER A 452 14.67 -3.20 -10.67
CA SER A 452 14.67 -1.96 -11.48
C SER A 452 14.34 -0.68 -10.68
N GLU A 453 14.81 -0.59 -9.43
CA GLU A 453 14.53 0.51 -8.47
C GLU A 453 15.78 1.35 -8.16
N ARG A 454 15.68 2.35 -7.25
CA ARG A 454 16.83 3.15 -6.81
C ARG A 454 17.21 2.85 -5.36
N ALA A 455 18.50 2.98 -5.08
CA ALA A 455 19.04 2.84 -3.74
C ALA A 455 20.06 3.94 -3.43
N LEU A 456 20.15 4.29 -2.14
CA LEU A 456 21.19 5.17 -1.60
C LEU A 456 22.27 4.33 -0.94
N LYS A 457 23.48 4.86 -0.84
CA LYS A 457 24.54 4.24 -0.04
C LYS A 457 25.44 5.30 0.57
N LYS A 458 25.73 5.20 1.87
CA LYS A 458 26.86 5.93 2.45
C LYS A 458 28.14 5.11 2.26
N PRO A 459 29.31 5.74 2.05
CA PRO A 459 30.53 5.00 1.73
C PRO A 459 30.99 3.95 2.75
N LYS A 460 30.63 4.11 4.02
CA LYS A 460 31.01 3.20 5.12
C LYS A 460 29.98 2.11 5.41
N GLU A 461 28.86 2.09 4.68
CA GLU A 461 27.81 1.10 4.88
C GLU A 461 28.01 -0.11 3.97
N ASP A 462 27.76 -1.30 4.51
CA ASP A 462 27.83 -2.55 3.75
C ASP A 462 26.61 -2.74 2.83
N LYS A 463 25.47 -2.16 3.23
CA LYS A 463 24.18 -2.30 2.56
C LYS A 463 23.77 -1.01 1.83
N TYR A 464 23.00 -1.20 0.77
CA TYR A 464 22.32 -0.15 0.03
C TYR A 464 20.93 0.05 0.64
N TYR A 465 20.54 1.30 0.82
CA TYR A 465 19.30 1.70 1.44
C TYR A 465 18.21 1.98 0.40
N GLN A 466 17.05 1.38 0.61
CA GLN A 466 15.86 1.62 -0.19
C GLN A 466 14.72 2.18 0.68
N LEU A 467 13.93 3.10 0.12
CA LEU A 467 12.76 3.66 0.80
C LEU A 467 11.67 2.59 0.95
N PRO A 468 11.13 2.35 2.16
CA PRO A 468 10.02 1.44 2.34
C PRO A 468 8.70 2.05 1.89
N ILE A 469 7.74 1.21 1.48
CA ILE A 469 6.40 1.68 1.11
C ILE A 469 5.67 2.32 2.30
N ILE A 470 5.90 1.82 3.51
CA ILE A 470 5.28 2.30 4.75
C ILE A 470 6.35 2.83 5.69
N GLY A 471 6.09 3.99 6.30
CA GLY A 471 7.00 4.56 7.30
C GLY A 471 8.23 5.25 6.71
N VAL A 472 8.15 5.74 5.46
CA VAL A 472 9.19 6.48 4.74
C VAL A 472 9.89 7.50 5.65
N LYS A 473 9.13 8.41 6.27
CA LYS A 473 9.64 9.42 7.19
C LYS A 473 10.50 8.83 8.31
N LYS A 474 10.01 7.78 8.99
CA LYS A 474 10.71 7.13 10.10
C LYS A 474 12.00 6.47 9.61
N SER A 475 11.94 5.77 8.47
CA SER A 475 13.10 5.10 7.87
C SER A 475 14.17 6.12 7.45
N LEU A 476 13.77 7.20 6.78
CA LEU A 476 14.66 8.30 6.38
C LEU A 476 15.33 8.99 7.57
N LYS A 477 14.58 9.26 8.65
CA LYS A 477 15.15 9.87 9.87
C LYS A 477 16.21 8.98 10.50
N ALA A 478 15.99 7.66 10.49
CA ALA A 478 16.97 6.71 10.99
C ALA A 478 18.21 6.65 10.08
N TYR A 479 18.01 6.60 8.76
CA TYR A 479 19.09 6.57 7.79
C TYR A 479 19.97 7.84 7.84
N PHE A 480 19.36 9.02 7.98
CA PHE A 480 20.06 10.31 8.09
C PHE A 480 20.18 10.81 9.54
N ALA A 481 20.31 9.89 10.50
CA ALA A 481 20.47 10.21 11.92
C ALA A 481 21.68 11.15 12.19
N ASP A 482 22.69 11.07 11.33
CA ASP A 482 23.95 11.82 11.36
C ASP A 482 23.85 13.25 10.79
N CYS A 483 22.76 13.63 10.12
CA CYS A 483 22.60 14.98 9.58
C CYS A 483 21.30 15.67 10.06
N PRO A 484 21.37 16.49 11.13
CA PRO A 484 20.20 17.21 11.66
C PRO A 484 19.55 18.17 10.65
N ALA A 485 20.32 18.74 9.71
CA ALA A 485 19.78 19.63 8.67
C ALA A 485 18.87 18.88 7.70
N ILE A 486 19.22 17.64 7.32
CA ILE A 486 18.35 16.78 6.53
C ILE A 486 17.16 16.29 7.35
N GLN A 487 17.33 15.97 8.63
CA GLN A 487 16.19 15.56 9.48
C GLN A 487 15.09 16.62 9.53
N LYS A 488 15.46 17.91 9.61
CA LYS A 488 14.46 19.00 9.58
C LYS A 488 13.64 19.00 8.30
N ARG A 489 14.26 18.69 7.15
CA ARG A 489 13.59 18.58 5.85
C ARG A 489 12.73 17.30 5.75
N ILE A 490 13.21 16.20 6.32
CA ILE A 490 12.39 14.98 6.47
C ILE A 490 11.19 15.25 7.39
N ASP A 491 11.35 16.08 8.42
CA ASP A 491 10.27 16.42 9.35
C ASP A 491 9.17 17.26 8.73
N THR A 492 9.49 18.09 7.72
CA THR A 492 8.47 18.74 6.89
C THR A 492 7.75 17.75 5.98
N GLY A 493 8.38 16.60 5.73
CA GLY A 493 7.90 15.49 4.89
C GLY A 493 8.62 15.37 3.54
N GLU A 494 9.56 16.27 3.23
CA GLU A 494 9.95 16.65 1.85
C GLU A 494 10.24 15.47 0.89
N PHE A 495 10.65 14.34 1.45
CA PHE A 495 11.11 13.15 0.76
C PHE A 495 10.17 11.93 0.95
N ASN A 496 8.89 12.14 1.23
CA ASN A 496 7.92 11.05 1.45
C ASN A 496 7.50 10.29 0.17
N SER A 497 7.83 10.82 -1.02
CA SER A 497 7.46 10.22 -2.33
C SER A 497 8.25 8.95 -2.65
N LEU A 498 7.58 7.93 -3.19
CA LEU A 498 8.21 6.67 -3.63
C LEU A 498 8.53 6.70 -5.14
N THR A 499 9.18 7.76 -5.60
CA THR A 499 9.59 7.90 -7.01
C THR A 499 11.10 7.80 -7.16
N PRO A 500 11.63 7.28 -8.28
CA PRO A 500 13.06 7.32 -8.54
C PRO A 500 13.65 8.74 -8.45
N GLN A 501 12.88 9.76 -8.84
CA GLN A 501 13.32 11.15 -8.75
C GLN A 501 13.53 11.61 -7.30
N ASN A 502 12.79 11.08 -6.34
CA ASN A 502 12.95 11.44 -4.93
C ASN A 502 14.35 11.08 -4.40
N TYR A 503 14.94 9.97 -4.84
CA TYR A 503 16.33 9.61 -4.47
C TYR A 503 17.35 10.67 -4.93
N ILE A 504 17.11 11.27 -6.10
CA ILE A 504 17.95 12.34 -6.63
C ILE A 504 17.75 13.63 -5.82
N GLN A 505 16.51 13.96 -5.46
CA GLN A 505 16.20 15.11 -4.61
C GLN A 505 16.81 14.97 -3.21
N ILE A 506 16.73 13.78 -2.60
CA ILE A 506 17.40 13.48 -1.33
C ILE A 506 18.91 13.68 -1.45
N PHE A 507 19.53 13.17 -2.52
CA PHE A 507 20.95 13.35 -2.77
C PHE A 507 21.34 14.82 -2.90
N GLU A 508 20.63 15.59 -3.70
CA GLU A 508 20.88 17.03 -3.89
C GLU A 508 20.68 17.81 -2.60
N ALA A 509 19.63 17.47 -1.84
CA ALA A 509 19.37 18.06 -0.53
C ALA A 509 20.50 17.78 0.46
N TYR A 510 20.94 16.52 0.55
CA TYR A 510 22.02 16.10 1.46
C TYR A 510 23.35 16.78 1.09
N THR A 511 23.70 16.75 -0.20
CA THR A 511 24.94 17.36 -0.71
C THR A 511 24.95 18.88 -0.61
N ALA A 512 23.80 19.54 -0.46
CA ALA A 512 23.75 20.98 -0.21
C ALA A 512 24.00 21.35 1.27
N VAL A 513 23.57 20.50 2.23
CA VAL A 513 23.46 20.89 3.65
C VAL A 513 24.30 20.05 4.63
N CYS A 514 24.69 18.84 4.25
CA CYS A 514 25.42 17.90 5.12
C CYS A 514 26.90 17.73 4.73
N SER A 515 27.28 18.20 3.54
CA SER A 515 28.63 18.05 2.95
C SER A 515 29.61 19.18 3.28
N LYS A 516 29.15 20.29 3.87
CA LYS A 516 29.97 21.46 4.19
C LYS A 516 30.75 21.32 5.51
N LYS A 517 31.14 20.10 5.89
CA LYS A 517 31.98 19.86 7.09
C LYS A 517 33.23 19.09 6.73
#